data_AF-A0A964AP75-F1
#
_entry.id   AF-A0A964AP75-F1
#
_cell.length_a   1.000
_cell.length_b   1.000
_cell.length_c   1.000
_cell.angle_alpha   90.00
_cell.angle_beta   90.00
_cell.angle_gamma   90.00
#
_symmetry.space_group_name_H-M   'P 1'
#
loop_
_entity.id
_entity.type
_entity.pdbx_description
1 polymer ?
#
loop_
_entity_poly.entity_id
_entity_poly.type
_entity_poly.pdbx_seq_one_letter_code
_entity_poly.pdbx_strand_id
1 'polypeptide(L)' 'MRAAHDRASSRGEAFYRCPRTGLWVMTAHKLAARGHCCGNGCRHCPYPPEEQRRAGRPGA' A
#
# COMPACT_ATOMS: atom_id res chain seq x y z
N MET A 1 4.88 9.87 -5.92
CA MET A 1 4.39 8.61 -5.29
C MET A 1 2.88 8.52 -5.32
N ARG A 2 2.16 9.52 -4.79
CA ARG A 2 0.68 9.51 -4.77
C ARG A 2 0.06 9.47 -6.17
N ALA A 3 0.50 10.32 -7.09
CA ALA A 3 0.04 10.26 -8.49
C ALA A 3 0.21 8.88 -9.17
N ALA A 4 1.34 8.19 -8.94
CA ALA A 4 1.57 6.85 -9.49
C ALA A 4 0.66 5.80 -8.84
N HIS A 5 0.47 5.88 -7.52
CA HIS A 5 -0.48 5.07 -6.77
C HIS A 5 -1.91 5.28 -7.26
N ASP A 6 -2.34 6.54 -7.41
CA ASP A 6 -3.71 6.90 -7.75
C ASP A 6 -4.04 6.46 -9.18
N ARG A 7 -3.07 6.61 -10.11
CA ARG A 7 -3.21 6.16 -11.50
C ARG A 7 -3.28 4.63 -11.62
N ALA A 8 -2.48 3.90 -10.86
CA ALA A 8 -2.56 2.44 -10.82
C ALA A 8 -3.88 1.98 -10.16
N SER A 9 -4.30 2.67 -9.09
CA SER A 9 -5.53 2.35 -8.37
C SER A 9 -6.77 2.60 -9.22
N SER A 10 -6.84 3.71 -9.97
CA SER A 10 -7.98 3.99 -10.86
C SER A 10 -8.05 3.04 -12.05
N ARG A 11 -6.92 2.46 -12.47
CA ARG A 11 -6.85 1.43 -13.52
C ARG A 11 -7.06 0.01 -12.99
N GLY A 12 -7.29 -0.18 -11.69
CA GLY A 12 -7.45 -1.51 -11.08
C GLY A 12 -6.16 -2.34 -11.07
N GLU A 13 -4.99 -1.70 -11.16
CA GLU A 13 -3.69 -2.38 -11.14
C GLU A 13 -3.25 -2.70 -9.71
N ALA A 14 -2.93 -3.97 -9.45
CA ALA A 14 -2.57 -4.43 -8.11
C ALA A 14 -1.29 -3.78 -7.54
N PHE A 15 -0.39 -3.29 -8.41
CA PHE A 15 0.90 -2.75 -8.03
C PHE A 15 1.24 -1.51 -8.85
N TYR A 16 2.03 -0.61 -8.25
CA TYR A 16 2.66 0.50 -8.95
C TYR A 16 4.15 0.57 -8.62
N ARG A 17 4.94 1.09 -9.55
CA ARG A 17 6.37 1.31 -9.30
C ARG A 17 6.55 2.60 -8.50
N CYS A 18 7.20 2.52 -7.35
CA CYS A 18 7.51 3.67 -6.52
C CYS A 18 8.60 4.52 -7.18
N PRO A 19 8.33 5.78 -7.57
CA PRO A 19 9.33 6.62 -8.23
C PRO A 19 10.50 7.03 -7.32
N ARG A 20 10.40 6.84 -6.00
CA ARG A 20 11.47 7.16 -5.05
C ARG A 20 12.42 6.00 -4.77
N THR A 21 11.88 4.79 -4.67
CA THR A 21 12.66 3.61 -4.28
C THR A 21 12.87 2.63 -5.42
N GLY A 22 12.15 2.79 -6.54
CA GLY A 22 12.15 1.86 -7.68
C GLY A 22 11.40 0.55 -7.42
N LEU A 23 10.95 0.31 -6.19
CA LEU A 23 10.27 -0.91 -5.75
C LEU A 23 8.81 -0.96 -6.23
N TRP A 24 8.29 -2.18 -6.37
CA TRP A 24 6.87 -2.42 -6.57
C TRP A 24 6.12 -2.31 -5.24
N VAL A 25 5.04 -1.53 -5.23
CA VAL A 25 4.20 -1.30 -4.06
C VAL A 25 2.77 -1.66 -4.40
N MET A 26 2.10 -2.39 -3.51
CA MET A 26 0.67 -2.71 -3.66
C MET A 26 -0.17 -1.43 -3.62
N THR A 27 -1.19 -1.37 -4.46
CA THR A 27 -2.20 -0.31 -4.42
C THR A 27 -3.17 -0.53 -3.25
N ALA A 28 -3.81 0.56 -2.81
CA ALA A 28 -4.78 0.50 -1.72
C ALA A 28 -5.96 -0.44 -2.03
N HIS A 29 -6.45 -0.47 -3.27
CA HIS A 29 -7.54 -1.39 -3.64
C HIS A 29 -7.14 -2.86 -3.50
N LYS A 30 -5.90 -3.22 -3.86
CA LYS A 30 -5.44 -4.60 -3.76
C LYS A 30 -5.27 -5.02 -2.30
N LEU A 31 -4.82 -4.10 -1.46
CA LEU A 31 -4.77 -4.29 -0.01
C LEU A 31 -6.18 -4.46 0.57
N ALA A 32 -7.13 -3.61 0.17
CA ALA A 32 -8.53 -3.74 0.59
C ALA A 32 -9.13 -5.09 0.19
N ALA A 33 -8.88 -5.55 -1.04
CA ALA A 33 -9.31 -6.88 -1.51
C ALA A 33 -8.65 -8.05 -0.76
N ARG A 34 -7.44 -7.84 -0.20
CA ARG A 34 -6.75 -8.82 0.64
C ARG A 34 -7.33 -8.90 2.06
N GLY A 35 -8.00 -7.84 2.53
CA GLY A 35 -8.70 -7.82 3.81
C GLY A 35 -7.81 -7.65 5.05
N HIS A 36 -6.50 -7.43 4.89
CA HIS A 36 -5.61 -7.10 6.01
C HIS A 36 -4.36 -6.33 5.59
N CYS A 37 -3.79 -5.56 6.53
CA CYS A 37 -2.48 -4.93 6.38
C CYS A 37 -1.37 -5.99 6.27
N CYS A 38 -0.48 -5.84 5.29
CA CYS A 38 0.61 -6.78 5.04
C CYS A 38 1.93 -6.49 5.81
N GLY A 39 1.99 -5.42 6.61
CA GLY A 39 3.17 -5.07 7.41
C GLY A 39 4.36 -4.45 6.65
N ASN A 40 4.37 -4.48 5.30
CA ASN A 40 5.51 -4.07 4.47
C ASN A 40 5.86 -2.57 4.45
N GLY A 41 5.22 -1.72 5.25
CA GLY A 41 5.62 -0.31 5.31
C GLY A 41 5.16 0.57 4.13
N CYS A 42 4.13 0.18 3.37
CA CYS A 42 3.65 0.95 2.22
C CYS A 42 3.03 2.30 2.61
N ARG A 43 3.34 3.39 1.89
CA ARG A 43 2.95 4.76 2.30
C ARG A 43 1.47 5.10 2.14
N HIS A 44 0.71 4.30 1.39
CA HIS A 44 -0.72 4.50 1.14
C HIS A 44 -1.55 3.28 1.58
N CYS A 45 -1.18 2.70 2.73
CA CYS A 45 -1.97 1.62 3.30
C CYS A 45 -3.39 2.13 3.64
N PRO A 46 -4.46 1.45 3.21
CA PRO A 46 -5.83 1.87 3.53
C PRO A 46 -6.23 1.57 4.98
N TYR A 47 -5.45 0.74 5.68
CA TYR A 47 -5.76 0.27 7.03
C TYR A 47 -5.33 1.26 8.11
N PRO A 48 -6.06 1.31 9.24
CA PRO A 48 -5.75 2.26 10.30
C PRO A 48 -4.48 1.85 11.09
N PRO A 49 -3.86 2.78 11.85
CA PRO A 49 -2.58 2.54 12.52
C PRO A 49 -2.56 1.33 13.44
N GLU A 50 -3.66 1.04 14.14
CA GLU A 50 -3.78 -0.13 15.01
C GLU A 50 -3.63 -1.45 14.27
N GLU A 51 -4.21 -1.56 13.08
CA GLU A 51 -4.06 -2.75 12.24
C GLU A 51 -2.66 -2.83 11.65
N GLN A 52 -2.07 -1.69 11.31
CA GLN A 52 -0.68 -1.64 10.86
C GLN A 52 0.29 -2.10 11.95
N ARG A 53 0.06 -1.71 13.21
CA ARG A 53 0.81 -2.20 14.38
C ARG A 53 0.60 -3.70 14.58
N ARG A 54 -0.64 -4.19 14.48
CA ARG A 54 -0.94 -5.63 14.57
C ARG A 54 -0.23 -6.44 13.49
N ALA A 55 -0.07 -5.88 12.29
CA ALA A 55 0.68 -6.48 11.20
C ALA A 55 2.22 -6.38 11.35
N GLY A 56 2.73 -5.80 12.45
CA GLY A 56 4.17 -5.68 12.71
C GLY A 56 4.87 -4.65 11.84
N ARG A 57 4.15 -3.64 11.33
CA ARG A 57 4.75 -2.62 10.47
C ARG A 57 5.78 -1.79 11.27
N PRO A 58 7.02 -1.65 10.79
CA PRO A 58 8.03 -0.85 11.48
C PRO A 58 7.62 0.64 11.48
N GLY A 59 7.51 1.22 12.69
CA GLY A 59 7.18 2.63 12.91
C GLY A 59 5.69 3.00 12.87
N ALA A 60 4.78 2.05 13.09
CA ALA A 60 3.34 2.29 13.26
C ALA A 60 2.92 2.60 14.70
#